data_AF-A0A7M1B387-F1
#
_entry.id   AF-A0A7M1B387-F1
#
_cell.length_a   1.000
_cell.length_b   1.000
_cell.length_c   1.000
_cell.angle_alpha   90.00
_cell.angle_beta   90.00
_cell.angle_gamma   90.00
#
_symmetry.space_group_name_H-M   'P 1'
#
loop_
_entity.id
_entity.type
_entity.pdbx_description
1 polymer ?
#
loop_
_entity_poly.entity_id
_entity_poly.type
_entity_poly.pdbx_seq_one_letter_code
_entity_poly.pdbx_strand_id
1 'polypeptide(L)'
;MENKMATYIRLTDYKSSDEKEQEFFNPENRYKAKQEDFSNIPGNYIAYWLSDTVINHFSKNIFLGNEVITREGMATADNDRFLRYWNEANFNDIGFNLQTIDEANKSHKRWFPYNKGGEFRKWYGNNEYLVDWQNDGYGVKNNIDQKTGRLRSHNYNGEFAFQKGMTWAALSSSKISVRFSNYGFMFDSKGAMGFSDKNIEYFIALINSCVGMKFLEILAPTVDFKVGDIIKIPLIKHKEEIINTIVKTNISIAKQEWDSREISWDFTKNELIKHKNDSKIETAYSNYCDYWREKFNTLHQNEEELNKLFIDIYELQDELTPDVELKDITILKNETKIIDNELVFQADEIMKQFISYGVGVMFGRYSLDSDGLLIANIGQEVPPSTTFEIDDDNVIPVLEDDYFKDDIASRFVQFVKATFGEEDLSENIRFIENSLGTTLRKYFVKGFYEDHLKRYKKRPIYWMVASPKKGFMSLIYMHRYEADTFARVRNSYLTEYIAKLEAHKETLTLTTSSDTASNADKKSADKQMKAIDAKLKEIIEFDRDKMMHFAQNPTEIDLDDGVKVNYCKFRDILYPITGLCK
;
A
#
# COMPACT_ATOMS: atom_id res chain seq x y z
N MET A 1 -1.64 0.58 -57.12
CA MET A 1 -2.07 1.97 -56.90
C MET A 1 -0.81 2.80 -56.78
N GLU A 2 -0.69 3.91 -57.50
CA GLU A 2 0.51 4.75 -57.49
C GLU A 2 0.84 5.23 -56.08
N ASN A 3 2.13 5.22 -55.75
CA ASN A 3 2.73 5.60 -54.48
C ASN A 3 2.57 7.12 -54.20
N LYS A 4 1.34 7.57 -53.91
CA LYS A 4 1.03 8.98 -53.70
C LYS A 4 1.26 9.36 -52.24
N MET A 5 2.31 10.14 -52.01
CA MET A 5 2.55 10.86 -50.76
C MET A 5 1.35 11.77 -50.47
N ALA A 6 0.69 11.56 -49.32
CA ALA A 6 -0.37 12.43 -48.84
C ALA A 6 0.19 13.38 -47.77
N THR A 7 -0.36 14.61 -47.72
CA THR A 7 -0.01 15.59 -46.69
C THR A 7 -1.08 15.59 -45.60
N TYR A 8 -0.65 15.41 -44.36
CA TYR A 8 -1.47 15.44 -43.14
C TYR A 8 -1.07 16.65 -42.30
N ILE A 9 -2.01 17.19 -41.53
CA ILE A 9 -1.78 18.35 -40.66
C ILE A 9 -2.18 17.96 -39.23
N ARG A 10 -1.24 18.06 -38.28
CA ARG A 10 -1.48 17.74 -36.87
C ARG A 10 -1.84 19.00 -36.11
N LEU A 11 -3.07 19.08 -35.61
CA LEU A 11 -3.56 20.19 -34.79
C LEU A 11 -4.07 19.72 -33.42
N THR A 12 -3.81 18.47 -33.06
CA THR A 12 -4.31 17.85 -31.82
C THR A 12 -3.65 18.40 -30.57
N ASP A 13 -2.46 18.99 -30.70
CA ASP A 13 -1.68 19.49 -29.57
C ASP A 13 -2.11 20.91 -29.13
N TYR A 14 -2.95 21.58 -29.94
CA TYR A 14 -3.49 22.91 -29.67
C TYR A 14 -4.90 22.83 -29.10
N LYS A 15 -5.22 23.69 -28.11
CA LYS A 15 -6.43 23.54 -27.30
C LYS A 15 -7.56 24.46 -27.75
N SER A 16 -7.26 25.65 -28.25
CA SER A 16 -8.27 26.61 -28.71
C SER A 16 -8.50 26.58 -30.22
N SER A 17 -9.64 27.10 -30.67
CA SER A 17 -9.92 27.24 -32.10
C SER A 17 -8.94 28.20 -32.77
N ASP A 18 -8.63 29.31 -32.10
CA ASP A 18 -7.74 30.36 -32.63
C ASP A 18 -6.30 29.85 -32.77
N GLU A 19 -5.80 29.09 -31.78
CA GLU A 19 -4.50 28.42 -31.88
C GLU A 19 -4.48 27.42 -33.05
N LYS A 20 -5.52 26.60 -33.20
CA LYS A 20 -5.61 25.63 -34.31
C LYS A 20 -5.63 26.31 -35.68
N GLU A 21 -6.30 27.45 -35.81
CA GLU A 21 -6.33 28.23 -37.06
C GLU A 21 -4.96 28.81 -37.39
N GLN A 22 -4.26 29.37 -36.41
CA GLN A 22 -2.88 29.87 -36.60
C GLN A 22 -1.94 28.74 -37.01
N GLU A 23 -2.04 27.61 -36.33
CA GLU A 23 -1.14 26.47 -36.47
C GLU A 23 -1.42 25.60 -37.70
N PHE A 24 -2.62 25.72 -38.29
CA PHE A 24 -2.94 25.12 -39.59
C PHE A 24 -2.01 25.63 -40.71
N PHE A 25 -1.59 26.90 -40.62
CA PHE A 25 -0.68 27.50 -41.59
C PHE A 25 0.80 27.27 -41.26
N ASN A 26 1.12 26.78 -40.07
CA ASN A 26 2.47 26.46 -39.68
C ASN A 26 2.99 25.22 -40.47
N PRO A 27 4.05 25.35 -41.27
CA PRO A 27 4.63 24.23 -42.01
C PRO A 27 5.15 23.10 -41.12
N GLU A 28 5.53 23.37 -39.88
CA GLU A 28 6.06 22.37 -38.93
C GLU A 28 5.00 21.33 -38.55
N ASN A 29 3.71 21.69 -38.64
CA ASN A 29 2.60 20.78 -38.38
C ASN A 29 2.23 19.89 -39.59
N ARG A 30 2.97 20.00 -40.71
CA ARG A 30 2.69 19.26 -41.95
C ARG A 30 3.56 18.01 -42.06
N TYR A 31 2.91 16.88 -42.17
CA TYR A 31 3.53 15.57 -42.31
C TYR A 31 3.26 15.01 -43.70
N LYS A 32 4.25 14.36 -44.30
CA LYS A 32 4.08 13.63 -45.55
C LYS A 32 4.27 12.15 -45.29
N ALA A 33 3.25 11.35 -45.59
CA ALA A 33 3.29 9.91 -45.39
C ALA A 33 2.62 9.17 -46.56
N LYS A 34 3.05 7.95 -46.83
CA LYS A 34 2.41 7.09 -47.84
C LYS A 34 1.24 6.37 -47.18
N GLN A 35 0.08 6.38 -47.83
CA GLN A 35 -1.12 5.72 -47.29
C GLN A 35 -0.95 4.20 -47.17
N GLU A 36 -0.13 3.58 -48.02
CA GLU A 36 0.16 2.15 -47.97
C GLU A 36 0.88 1.74 -46.67
N ASP A 37 1.66 2.64 -46.07
CA ASP A 37 2.44 2.35 -44.87
C ASP A 37 1.56 2.09 -43.64
N PHE A 38 0.35 2.68 -43.59
CA PHE A 38 -0.58 2.47 -42.49
C PHE A 38 -1.10 1.03 -42.43
N SER A 39 -1.13 0.33 -43.56
CA SER A 39 -1.52 -1.09 -43.61
C SER A 39 -0.50 -2.02 -42.95
N ASN A 40 0.73 -1.54 -42.73
CA ASN A 40 1.76 -2.28 -42.02
C ASN A 40 1.58 -2.23 -40.49
N ILE A 41 0.76 -1.29 -39.98
CA ILE A 41 0.53 -1.14 -38.54
C ILE A 41 -0.68 -2.01 -38.15
N PRO A 42 -0.56 -2.91 -37.16
CA PRO A 42 -1.68 -3.72 -36.70
C PRO A 42 -2.92 -2.89 -36.35
N GLY A 43 -4.03 -3.10 -37.05
CA GLY A 43 -5.26 -2.30 -36.88
C GLY A 43 -5.43 -1.17 -37.91
N ASN A 44 -4.48 -1.02 -38.84
CA ASN A 44 -4.48 -0.01 -39.91
C ASN A 44 -4.57 1.44 -39.39
N TYR A 45 -3.85 1.73 -38.30
CA TYR A 45 -3.84 3.06 -37.69
C TYR A 45 -3.23 4.10 -38.64
N ILE A 46 -3.90 5.25 -38.79
CA ILE A 46 -3.40 6.38 -39.58
C ILE A 46 -2.40 7.17 -38.73
N ALA A 47 -1.16 6.70 -38.70
CA ALA A 47 -0.09 7.27 -37.89
C ALA A 47 0.92 8.03 -38.76
N TYR A 48 0.45 9.11 -39.39
CA TYR A 48 1.21 9.89 -40.39
C TYR A 48 2.44 10.61 -39.86
N TRP A 49 2.58 10.70 -38.53
CA TRP A 49 3.72 11.35 -37.86
C TRP A 49 4.86 10.38 -37.53
N LEU A 50 4.69 9.09 -37.81
CA LEU A 50 5.71 8.09 -37.55
C LEU A 50 6.83 8.15 -38.60
N SER A 51 8.04 7.85 -38.16
CA SER A 51 9.17 7.63 -39.05
C SER A 51 9.03 6.31 -39.82
N ASP A 52 9.72 6.22 -40.95
CA ASP A 52 9.86 4.97 -41.70
C ASP A 52 10.48 3.86 -40.83
N THR A 53 11.37 4.21 -39.89
CA THR A 53 12.00 3.25 -38.96
C THR A 53 10.96 2.57 -38.07
N VAL A 54 10.08 3.35 -37.42
CA VAL A 54 9.03 2.80 -36.55
C VAL A 54 8.05 1.91 -37.35
N ILE A 55 7.66 2.34 -38.54
CA ILE A 55 6.77 1.58 -39.43
C ILE A 55 7.44 0.26 -39.87
N ASN A 56 8.74 0.30 -40.19
CA ASN A 56 9.50 -0.87 -40.58
C ASN A 56 9.54 -1.93 -39.47
N HIS A 57 9.56 -1.53 -38.19
CA HIS A 57 9.51 -2.49 -37.09
C HIS A 57 8.20 -3.27 -37.01
N PHE A 58 7.07 -2.66 -37.34
CA PHE A 58 5.79 -3.37 -37.39
C PHE A 58 5.70 -4.38 -38.54
N SER A 59 6.42 -4.15 -39.64
CA SER A 59 6.36 -5.03 -40.82
C SER A 59 7.46 -6.10 -40.86
N LYS A 60 8.64 -5.82 -40.32
CA LYS A 60 9.83 -6.70 -40.46
C LYS A 60 10.08 -7.62 -39.27
N ASN A 61 9.59 -7.27 -38.10
CA ASN A 61 9.87 -8.02 -36.87
C ASN A 61 8.69 -8.91 -36.47
N ILE A 62 8.99 -9.96 -35.71
CA ILE A 62 7.97 -10.73 -35.01
C ILE A 62 7.34 -9.87 -33.91
N PHE A 63 6.16 -10.23 -33.44
CA PHE A 63 5.51 -9.54 -32.34
C PHE A 63 5.73 -10.26 -31.01
N LEU A 64 5.55 -9.54 -29.90
CA LEU A 64 5.66 -10.10 -28.56
C LEU A 64 4.72 -11.30 -28.35
N GLY A 65 3.55 -11.31 -29.01
CA GLY A 65 2.59 -12.42 -28.97
C GLY A 65 3.11 -13.76 -29.50
N ASN A 66 4.24 -13.78 -30.21
CA ASN A 66 4.91 -15.02 -30.62
C ASN A 66 5.61 -15.74 -29.45
N GLU A 67 5.91 -15.02 -28.37
CA GLU A 67 6.71 -15.51 -27.24
C GLU A 67 5.98 -15.39 -25.90
N VAL A 68 4.99 -14.50 -25.82
CA VAL A 68 4.22 -14.21 -24.61
C VAL A 68 2.75 -14.51 -24.83
N ILE A 69 2.19 -15.30 -23.92
CA ILE A 69 0.75 -15.54 -23.85
C ILE A 69 0.15 -14.54 -22.85
N THR A 70 -0.75 -13.67 -23.31
CA THR A 70 -1.45 -12.72 -22.42
C THR A 70 -2.87 -13.20 -22.09
N ARG A 71 -3.33 -12.87 -20.88
CA ARG A 71 -4.68 -13.21 -20.38
C ARG A 71 -5.25 -12.06 -19.57
N GLU A 72 -6.52 -11.75 -19.82
CA GLU A 72 -7.32 -11.02 -18.84
C GLU A 72 -7.70 -11.98 -17.72
N GLY A 73 -7.79 -11.46 -16.50
CA GLY A 73 -8.10 -12.26 -15.34
C GLY A 73 -9.58 -12.38 -15.00
N MET A 74 -9.82 -12.94 -13.83
CA MET A 74 -11.13 -13.21 -13.29
C MET A 74 -11.90 -11.93 -12.97
N ALA A 75 -13.20 -11.97 -13.24
CA ALA A 75 -14.17 -11.06 -12.64
C ALA A 75 -14.93 -11.80 -11.54
N THR A 76 -14.69 -11.47 -10.27
CA THR A 76 -15.43 -12.04 -9.12
C THR A 76 -16.89 -11.56 -9.10
N ALA A 77 -17.15 -10.39 -9.68
CA ALA A 77 -18.43 -9.68 -9.68
C ALA A 77 -18.99 -9.34 -8.29
N ASP A 78 -18.21 -9.52 -7.22
CA ASP A 78 -18.51 -9.12 -5.85
C ASP A 78 -17.21 -9.02 -5.03
N ASN A 79 -16.52 -7.89 -5.15
CA ASN A 79 -15.23 -7.70 -4.50
C ASN A 79 -15.34 -7.66 -2.96
N ASP A 80 -16.45 -7.15 -2.41
CA ASP A 80 -16.61 -7.07 -0.96
C ASP A 80 -16.81 -8.44 -0.32
N ARG A 81 -17.41 -9.39 -1.05
CA ARG A 81 -17.52 -10.78 -0.59
C ARG A 81 -16.23 -11.58 -0.79
N PHE A 82 -15.61 -11.47 -1.97
CA PHE A 82 -14.57 -12.43 -2.39
C PHE A 82 -13.14 -11.93 -2.29
N LEU A 83 -12.90 -10.64 -2.00
CA LEU A 83 -11.56 -10.09 -1.85
C LEU A 83 -11.30 -9.57 -0.44
N ARG A 84 -10.07 -9.75 0.03
CA ARG A 84 -9.57 -9.20 1.30
C ARG A 84 -8.19 -8.58 1.08
N TYR A 85 -7.83 -7.58 1.87
CA TYR A 85 -6.41 -7.35 2.11
C TYR A 85 -5.86 -8.45 3.01
N TRP A 86 -4.62 -8.85 2.80
CA TRP A 86 -4.06 -10.02 3.50
C TRP A 86 -4.08 -9.89 5.03
N ASN A 87 -3.95 -8.65 5.53
CA ASN A 87 -3.95 -8.33 6.95
C ASN A 87 -5.36 -8.32 7.57
N GLU A 88 -6.40 -8.61 6.80
CA GLU A 88 -7.77 -8.77 7.32
C GLU A 88 -8.08 -10.22 7.65
N ALA A 89 -7.55 -11.16 6.85
CA ALA A 89 -7.90 -12.57 6.88
C ALA A 89 -7.09 -13.35 7.93
N ASN A 90 -7.57 -14.54 8.28
CA ASN A 90 -6.79 -15.48 9.07
C ASN A 90 -5.54 -15.88 8.25
N PHE A 91 -4.36 -15.53 8.76
CA PHE A 91 -3.08 -15.76 8.10
C PHE A 91 -2.83 -17.24 7.84
N ASN A 92 -3.33 -18.12 8.71
CA ASN A 92 -3.21 -19.57 8.52
C ASN A 92 -4.09 -20.09 7.37
N ASP A 93 -5.09 -19.34 6.92
CA ASP A 93 -5.99 -19.75 5.84
C ASP A 93 -5.51 -19.26 4.46
N ILE A 94 -4.31 -18.67 4.40
CA ILE A 94 -3.69 -18.18 3.17
C ILE A 94 -2.75 -19.23 2.56
N GLY A 95 -2.91 -19.51 1.27
CA GLY A 95 -2.05 -20.37 0.46
C GLY A 95 -1.04 -19.59 -0.37
N PHE A 96 0.15 -19.32 0.18
CA PHE A 96 1.24 -18.66 -0.55
C PHE A 96 2.06 -19.63 -1.40
N ASN A 97 2.65 -19.12 -2.49
CA ASN A 97 3.65 -19.80 -3.32
C ASN A 97 3.24 -21.16 -3.92
N LEU A 98 1.94 -21.45 -3.99
CA LEU A 98 1.43 -22.64 -4.68
C LEU A 98 1.54 -22.44 -6.19
N GLN A 99 1.87 -23.49 -6.93
CA GLN A 99 2.20 -23.37 -8.35
C GLN A 99 1.07 -23.85 -9.27
N THR A 100 0.09 -24.59 -8.73
CA THR A 100 -1.00 -25.18 -9.51
C THR A 100 -2.33 -25.16 -8.77
N ILE A 101 -3.44 -25.30 -9.52
CA ILE A 101 -4.78 -25.48 -8.96
C ILE A 101 -4.86 -26.74 -8.09
N ASP A 102 -4.16 -27.81 -8.46
CA ASP A 102 -4.14 -29.06 -7.70
C ASP A 102 -3.47 -28.88 -6.32
N GLU A 103 -2.33 -28.18 -6.28
CA GLU A 103 -1.69 -27.78 -5.02
C GLU A 103 -2.59 -26.88 -4.17
N ALA A 104 -3.26 -25.90 -4.79
CA ALA A 104 -4.23 -25.03 -4.11
C ALA A 104 -5.37 -25.82 -3.47
N ASN A 105 -5.95 -26.79 -4.19
CA ASN A 105 -7.03 -27.63 -3.66
C ASN A 105 -6.55 -28.55 -2.52
N LYS A 106 -5.36 -29.15 -2.66
CA LYS A 106 -4.76 -30.01 -1.63
C LYS A 106 -4.35 -29.25 -0.37
N SER A 107 -4.09 -27.95 -0.48
CA SER A 107 -3.72 -27.11 0.67
C SER A 107 -4.87 -26.89 1.65
N HIS A 108 -6.12 -27.08 1.20
CA HIS A 108 -7.35 -26.77 1.94
C HIS A 108 -7.44 -25.31 2.43
N LYS A 109 -6.62 -24.41 1.88
CA LYS A 109 -6.64 -22.98 2.17
C LYS A 109 -7.85 -22.31 1.51
N ARG A 110 -8.23 -21.17 2.07
CA ARG A 110 -9.34 -20.35 1.57
C ARG A 110 -8.85 -19.22 0.69
N TRP A 111 -7.83 -18.51 1.17
CA TRP A 111 -7.36 -17.27 0.57
C TRP A 111 -6.09 -17.48 -0.23
N PHE A 112 -6.01 -16.86 -1.41
CA PHE A 112 -4.83 -16.95 -2.26
C PHE A 112 -4.45 -15.56 -2.80
N PRO A 113 -3.15 -15.26 -2.95
CA PRO A 113 -2.68 -14.01 -3.53
C PRO A 113 -3.39 -13.64 -4.84
N TYR A 114 -3.72 -12.36 -5.01
CA TYR A 114 -4.53 -11.89 -6.12
C TYR A 114 -3.98 -10.60 -6.74
N ASN A 115 -3.56 -10.67 -8.00
CA ASN A 115 -3.09 -9.51 -8.75
C ASN A 115 -4.25 -8.63 -9.18
N LYS A 116 -4.11 -7.33 -8.89
CA LYS A 116 -5.02 -6.26 -9.33
C LYS A 116 -4.24 -5.20 -10.11
N GLY A 117 -4.94 -4.35 -10.86
CA GLY A 117 -4.31 -3.22 -11.57
C GLY A 117 -3.43 -2.36 -10.66
N GLY A 118 -3.90 -2.01 -9.47
CA GLY A 118 -3.11 -1.37 -8.41
C GLY A 118 -2.60 0.02 -8.77
N GLU A 119 -1.69 0.55 -7.96
CA GLU A 119 -1.02 1.83 -8.21
C GLU A 119 0.08 1.68 -9.28
N PHE A 120 0.42 2.79 -9.94
CA PHE A 120 1.50 2.83 -10.92
C PHE A 120 2.83 2.48 -10.24
N ARG A 121 3.40 1.33 -10.63
CA ARG A 121 4.59 0.77 -10.02
C ARG A 121 5.29 -0.19 -10.96
N LYS A 122 6.60 -0.01 -11.14
CA LYS A 122 7.46 -0.90 -11.95
C LYS A 122 8.15 -1.96 -11.10
N TRP A 123 8.56 -3.01 -11.81
CA TRP A 123 9.39 -4.14 -11.43
C TRP A 123 8.76 -5.15 -10.45
N TYR A 124 8.21 -4.71 -9.31
CA TYR A 124 7.61 -5.63 -8.32
C TYR A 124 6.67 -4.90 -7.36
N GLY A 125 5.68 -5.60 -6.77
CA GLY A 125 4.81 -5.07 -5.69
C GLY A 125 3.33 -5.01 -6.06
N ASN A 126 2.55 -4.26 -5.26
CA ASN A 126 1.07 -4.27 -5.24
C ASN A 126 0.48 -5.62 -4.79
N ASN A 127 1.26 -6.36 -4.02
CA ASN A 127 0.95 -7.67 -3.48
C ASN A 127 0.21 -7.49 -2.16
N GLU A 128 -1.08 -7.16 -2.22
CA GLU A 128 -1.88 -6.83 -1.02
C GLU A 128 -3.18 -7.61 -0.93
N TYR A 129 -3.74 -8.01 -2.08
CA TYR A 129 -5.05 -8.64 -2.15
C TYR A 129 -4.95 -10.15 -2.08
N LEU A 130 -5.97 -10.72 -1.46
CA LEU A 130 -6.31 -12.13 -1.52
C LEU A 130 -7.67 -12.30 -2.18
N VAL A 131 -7.87 -13.45 -2.82
CA VAL A 131 -9.17 -13.91 -3.32
C VAL A 131 -9.60 -15.19 -2.64
N ASP A 132 -10.88 -15.30 -2.32
CA ASP A 132 -11.49 -16.53 -1.83
C ASP A 132 -11.54 -17.55 -2.99
N TRP A 133 -10.64 -18.52 -2.96
CA TRP A 133 -10.59 -19.64 -3.89
C TRP A 133 -10.80 -20.98 -3.19
N GLN A 134 -11.45 -20.99 -2.03
CA GLN A 134 -11.72 -22.22 -1.29
C GLN A 134 -12.52 -23.21 -2.14
N ASN A 135 -12.18 -24.50 -2.01
CA ASN A 135 -12.86 -25.58 -2.73
C ASN A 135 -12.92 -25.32 -4.24
N ASP A 136 -11.76 -25.02 -4.86
CA ASP A 136 -11.63 -24.64 -6.26
C ASP A 136 -12.53 -23.43 -6.65
N GLY A 137 -12.59 -22.44 -5.77
CA GLY A 137 -13.37 -21.22 -5.99
C GLY A 137 -14.88 -21.45 -6.08
N TYR A 138 -15.43 -22.46 -5.40
CA TYR A 138 -16.86 -22.79 -5.44
C TYR A 138 -17.75 -21.56 -5.20
N GLY A 139 -17.41 -20.74 -4.19
CA GLY A 139 -18.17 -19.53 -3.87
C GLY A 139 -18.22 -18.53 -5.04
N VAL A 140 -17.07 -18.30 -5.68
CA VAL A 140 -16.97 -17.39 -6.83
C VAL A 140 -17.67 -18.00 -8.05
N LYS A 141 -17.46 -19.28 -8.35
CA LYS A 141 -18.07 -20.01 -9.49
C LYS A 141 -19.60 -20.16 -9.38
N ASN A 142 -20.17 -19.96 -8.19
CA ASN A 142 -21.62 -19.98 -7.94
C ASN A 142 -22.17 -18.61 -7.53
N ASN A 143 -21.49 -17.51 -7.90
CA ASN A 143 -21.99 -16.15 -7.70
C ASN A 143 -23.13 -15.82 -8.70
N ILE A 144 -24.34 -16.29 -8.38
CA ILE A 144 -25.53 -16.13 -9.20
C ILE A 144 -26.30 -14.87 -8.77
N ASP A 145 -26.68 -14.06 -9.75
CA ASP A 145 -27.60 -12.94 -9.55
C ASP A 145 -29.00 -13.47 -9.20
N GLN A 146 -29.49 -13.16 -8.00
CA GLN A 146 -30.76 -13.68 -7.50
C GLN A 146 -31.98 -13.23 -8.31
N LYS A 147 -31.90 -12.11 -9.03
CA LYS A 147 -33.03 -11.57 -9.82
C LYS A 147 -33.11 -12.20 -11.20
N THR A 148 -31.95 -12.44 -11.83
CA THR A 148 -31.86 -12.89 -13.22
C THR A 148 -31.50 -14.37 -13.36
N GLY A 149 -31.02 -15.00 -12.29
CA GLY A 149 -30.51 -16.38 -12.30
C GLY A 149 -29.19 -16.54 -13.08
N ARG A 150 -28.57 -15.43 -13.52
CA ARG A 150 -27.34 -15.46 -14.33
C ARG A 150 -26.12 -15.55 -13.44
N LEU A 151 -25.14 -16.36 -13.85
CA LEU A 151 -23.81 -16.36 -13.27
C LEU A 151 -23.14 -15.02 -13.57
N ARG A 152 -22.66 -14.33 -12.53
CA ARG A 152 -22.07 -12.98 -12.63
C ARG A 152 -20.57 -13.04 -12.89
N SER A 153 -19.90 -13.99 -12.25
CA SER A 153 -18.46 -14.20 -12.30
C SER A 153 -18.05 -15.00 -13.54
N HIS A 154 -16.81 -14.79 -13.99
CA HIS A 154 -16.27 -15.46 -15.18
C HIS A 154 -14.75 -15.34 -15.24
N ASN A 155 -14.14 -16.06 -16.20
CA ASN A 155 -12.74 -15.99 -16.56
C ASN A 155 -11.76 -16.39 -15.44
N TYR A 156 -11.98 -17.57 -14.86
CA TYR A 156 -11.33 -18.12 -13.66
C TYR A 156 -9.83 -18.48 -13.79
N ASN A 157 -9.07 -17.77 -14.63
CA ASN A 157 -7.64 -17.96 -14.95
C ASN A 157 -7.24 -19.31 -15.58
N GLY A 158 -7.95 -20.41 -15.31
CA GLY A 158 -7.69 -21.73 -15.91
C GLY A 158 -6.28 -22.23 -15.62
N GLU A 159 -5.60 -22.80 -16.63
CA GLU A 159 -4.21 -23.28 -16.52
C GLU A 159 -3.19 -22.20 -16.14
N PHE A 160 -3.55 -20.91 -16.30
CA PHE A 160 -2.69 -19.77 -15.95
C PHE A 160 -2.81 -19.36 -14.49
N ALA A 161 -3.77 -19.92 -13.74
CA ALA A 161 -3.85 -19.69 -12.30
C ALA A 161 -2.56 -20.15 -11.63
N PHE A 162 -2.07 -19.38 -10.66
CA PHE A 162 -0.90 -19.67 -9.84
C PHE A 162 0.46 -19.66 -10.57
N GLN A 163 0.48 -19.44 -11.90
CA GLN A 163 1.71 -19.37 -12.68
C GLN A 163 2.46 -18.04 -12.48
N LYS A 164 3.79 -18.11 -12.50
CA LYS A 164 4.64 -16.91 -12.57
C LYS A 164 4.46 -16.20 -13.91
N GLY A 165 4.68 -14.90 -13.93
CA GLY A 165 4.61 -14.11 -15.16
C GLY A 165 4.89 -12.63 -14.93
N MET A 166 4.40 -11.81 -15.84
CA MET A 166 4.38 -10.35 -15.70
C MET A 166 2.95 -9.85 -15.60
N THR A 167 2.70 -8.80 -14.83
CA THR A 167 1.38 -8.20 -14.64
C THR A 167 1.42 -6.69 -14.82
N TRP A 168 0.33 -6.11 -15.33
CA TRP A 168 0.17 -4.67 -15.49
C TRP A 168 -1.27 -4.25 -15.24
N ALA A 169 -1.45 -2.97 -14.95
CA ALA A 169 -2.77 -2.35 -14.92
C ALA A 169 -3.30 -2.20 -16.35
N ALA A 170 -4.39 -2.89 -16.69
CA ALA A 170 -5.03 -2.74 -18.00
C ALA A 170 -5.57 -1.32 -18.20
N LEU A 171 -5.97 -0.65 -17.12
CA LEU A 171 -6.38 0.75 -17.14
C LEU A 171 -5.36 1.58 -16.36
N SER A 172 -4.74 2.56 -17.02
CA SER A 172 -3.76 3.47 -16.40
C SER A 172 -4.17 4.92 -16.59
N SER A 173 -3.62 5.82 -15.77
CA SER A 173 -3.81 7.27 -15.91
C SER A 173 -2.93 7.90 -16.99
N SER A 174 -1.81 7.25 -17.38
CA SER A 174 -0.89 7.82 -18.37
C SER A 174 0.06 6.78 -18.99
N LYS A 175 0.95 6.18 -18.18
CA LYS A 175 2.01 5.28 -18.64
C LYS A 175 1.71 3.83 -18.25
N ILE A 176 2.23 2.86 -19.01
CA ILE A 176 2.19 1.47 -18.57
C ILE A 176 3.23 1.24 -17.47
N SER A 177 2.92 0.33 -16.55
CA SER A 177 3.92 -0.20 -15.61
C SER A 177 3.72 -1.70 -15.46
N VAL A 178 4.76 -2.45 -15.82
CA VAL A 178 4.80 -3.91 -15.74
C VAL A 178 5.62 -4.33 -14.53
N ARG A 179 5.10 -5.31 -13.79
CA ARG A 179 5.72 -5.91 -12.61
C ARG A 179 5.89 -7.40 -12.81
N PHE A 180 6.93 -7.95 -12.21
CA PHE A 180 7.08 -9.39 -12.06
C PHE A 180 6.08 -9.92 -11.04
N SER A 181 5.33 -10.96 -11.41
CA SER A 181 4.46 -11.72 -10.54
C SER A 181 5.03 -13.12 -10.33
N ASN A 182 5.24 -13.51 -9.08
CA ASN A 182 5.72 -14.84 -8.76
C ASN A 182 4.58 -15.88 -8.86
N TYR A 183 4.90 -17.15 -8.61
CA TYR A 183 3.90 -18.20 -8.40
C TYR A 183 2.98 -17.88 -7.21
N GLY A 184 1.82 -18.53 -7.16
CA GLY A 184 0.86 -18.38 -6.05
C GLY A 184 -0.28 -17.41 -6.31
N PHE A 185 -0.28 -16.72 -7.46
CA PHE A 185 -1.24 -15.67 -7.72
C PHE A 185 -2.37 -16.12 -8.65
N MET A 186 -3.59 -15.77 -8.27
CA MET A 186 -4.68 -15.54 -9.21
C MET A 186 -4.67 -14.07 -9.66
N PHE A 187 -5.44 -13.69 -10.67
CA PHE A 187 -5.39 -12.32 -11.22
C PHE A 187 -6.73 -11.84 -11.75
N ASP A 188 -6.96 -10.53 -11.65
CA ASP A 188 -8.20 -9.86 -12.06
C ASP A 188 -8.15 -9.31 -13.50
N SER A 189 -9.32 -8.97 -14.04
CA SER A 189 -9.42 -8.38 -15.39
C SER A 189 -8.63 -7.07 -15.56
N LYS A 190 -8.36 -6.33 -14.49
CA LYS A 190 -7.62 -5.06 -14.51
C LYS A 190 -6.14 -5.20 -14.13
N GLY A 191 -5.73 -6.35 -13.62
CA GLY A 191 -4.37 -6.82 -13.36
C GLY A 191 -4.06 -7.93 -14.35
N ALA A 192 -4.12 -7.59 -15.64
CA ALA A 192 -3.86 -8.52 -16.72
C ALA A 192 -2.46 -9.13 -16.57
N MET A 193 -2.28 -10.33 -17.10
CA MET A 193 -1.03 -11.07 -17.01
C MET A 193 -0.51 -11.52 -18.37
N GLY A 194 0.82 -11.63 -18.45
CA GLY A 194 1.58 -12.19 -19.55
C GLY A 194 2.48 -13.30 -19.05
N PHE A 195 2.51 -14.41 -19.77
CA PHE A 195 3.20 -15.63 -19.39
C PHE A 195 4.22 -15.99 -20.46
N SER A 196 5.41 -16.40 -20.02
CA SER A 196 6.47 -16.93 -20.88
C SER A 196 7.31 -17.92 -20.09
N ASP A 197 7.77 -18.99 -20.77
CA ASP A 197 8.67 -20.00 -20.20
C ASP A 197 10.10 -19.49 -20.04
N LYS A 198 10.51 -18.47 -20.81
CA LYS A 198 11.87 -17.92 -20.85
C LYS A 198 11.86 -16.40 -21.02
N ASN A 199 12.91 -15.73 -20.53
CA ASN A 199 13.16 -14.30 -20.77
C ASN A 199 12.01 -13.35 -20.38
N ILE A 200 11.24 -13.68 -19.34
CA ILE A 200 10.16 -12.80 -18.88
C ILE A 200 10.71 -11.43 -18.47
N GLU A 201 11.93 -11.38 -17.92
CA GLU A 201 12.63 -10.16 -17.57
C GLU A 201 12.88 -9.25 -18.77
N TYR A 202 13.28 -9.82 -19.92
CA TYR A 202 13.47 -9.07 -21.16
C TYR A 202 12.18 -8.39 -21.62
N PHE A 203 11.06 -9.12 -21.56
CA PHE A 203 9.76 -8.61 -21.98
C PHE A 203 9.25 -7.53 -21.03
N ILE A 204 9.44 -7.70 -19.72
CA ILE A 204 9.16 -6.65 -18.73
C ILE A 204 9.99 -5.39 -19.06
N ALA A 205 11.26 -5.55 -19.39
CA ALA A 205 12.15 -4.44 -19.74
C ALA A 205 11.68 -3.69 -20.98
N LEU A 206 11.36 -4.41 -22.06
CA LEU A 206 10.90 -3.83 -23.31
C LEU A 206 9.64 -2.99 -23.09
N ILE A 207 8.64 -3.55 -22.40
CA ILE A 207 7.36 -2.85 -22.18
C ILE A 207 7.54 -1.64 -21.26
N ASN A 208 8.40 -1.72 -20.23
CA ASN A 208 8.66 -0.62 -19.31
C ASN A 208 9.58 0.48 -19.87
N SER A 209 10.23 0.25 -21.01
CA SER A 209 11.13 1.20 -21.66
C SER A 209 10.38 2.30 -22.42
N CYS A 210 11.07 3.39 -22.75
CA CYS A 210 10.54 4.45 -23.61
C CYS A 210 10.18 3.93 -25.02
N VAL A 211 10.89 2.92 -25.54
CA VAL A 211 10.59 2.27 -26.82
C VAL A 211 9.27 1.48 -26.76
N GLY A 212 9.07 0.68 -25.70
CA GLY A 212 7.80 -0.02 -25.49
C GLY A 212 6.63 0.93 -25.37
N MET A 213 6.81 2.03 -24.63
CA MET A 213 5.82 3.10 -24.53
C MET A 213 5.51 3.75 -25.88
N LYS A 214 6.52 4.07 -26.70
CA LYS A 214 6.35 4.63 -28.04
C LYS A 214 5.47 3.74 -28.93
N PHE A 215 5.66 2.42 -28.88
CA PHE A 215 4.78 1.49 -29.61
C PHE A 215 3.37 1.46 -29.02
N LEU A 216 3.22 1.48 -27.70
CA LEU A 216 1.91 1.46 -27.06
C LEU A 216 1.10 2.74 -27.23
N GLU A 217 1.73 3.90 -27.39
CA GLU A 217 1.05 5.15 -27.75
C GLU A 217 0.35 5.07 -29.11
N ILE A 218 0.87 4.22 -30.01
CA ILE A 218 0.27 3.95 -31.33
C ILE A 218 -0.83 2.90 -31.20
N LEU A 219 -0.56 1.82 -30.47
CA LEU A 219 -1.44 0.64 -30.39
C LEU A 219 -2.63 0.83 -29.46
N ALA A 220 -2.45 1.59 -28.38
CA ALA A 220 -3.42 1.83 -27.30
C ALA A 220 -3.50 3.33 -26.93
N PRO A 221 -3.98 4.21 -27.84
CA PRO A 221 -3.95 5.66 -27.66
C PRO A 221 -4.84 6.17 -26.49
N THR A 222 -5.75 5.34 -25.97
CA THR A 222 -6.69 5.70 -24.90
C THR A 222 -6.25 5.27 -23.50
N VAL A 223 -4.97 4.97 -23.27
CA VAL A 223 -4.38 4.50 -21.98
C VAL A 223 -5.07 3.27 -21.35
N ASP A 224 -5.84 2.54 -22.17
CA ASP A 224 -6.45 1.24 -21.88
C ASP A 224 -5.56 0.17 -22.53
N PHE A 225 -4.54 -0.28 -21.81
CA PHE A 225 -3.53 -1.23 -22.27
C PHE A 225 -4.07 -2.66 -22.22
N LYS A 226 -4.86 -3.03 -23.23
CA LYS A 226 -5.45 -4.37 -23.31
C LYS A 226 -4.39 -5.41 -23.63
N VAL A 227 -4.69 -6.65 -23.25
CA VAL A 227 -3.85 -7.82 -23.56
C VAL A 227 -3.53 -7.96 -25.04
N GLY A 228 -4.47 -7.56 -25.90
CA GLY A 228 -4.34 -7.59 -27.36
C GLY A 228 -3.42 -6.51 -27.93
N ASP A 229 -3.14 -5.43 -27.18
CA ASP A 229 -2.25 -4.36 -27.60
C ASP A 229 -0.80 -4.72 -27.24
N ILE A 230 -0.60 -5.26 -26.04
CA ILE A 230 0.72 -5.72 -25.57
C ILE A 230 1.34 -6.75 -26.51
N ILE A 231 0.56 -7.71 -26.99
CA ILE A 231 1.08 -8.77 -27.87
C ILE A 231 1.46 -8.28 -29.27
N LYS A 232 1.11 -7.05 -29.65
CA LYS A 232 1.42 -6.44 -30.96
C LYS A 232 2.66 -5.57 -30.94
N ILE A 233 3.34 -5.44 -29.80
CA ILE A 233 4.62 -4.74 -29.71
C ILE A 233 5.65 -5.50 -30.58
N PRO A 234 6.33 -4.85 -31.53
CA PRO A 234 7.42 -5.46 -32.27
C PRO A 234 8.52 -5.96 -31.34
N LEU A 235 9.09 -7.13 -31.62
CA LEU A 235 10.09 -7.78 -30.78
C LEU A 235 11.37 -8.05 -31.56
N ILE A 236 12.46 -7.47 -31.09
CA ILE A 236 13.83 -7.84 -31.43
C ILE A 236 14.46 -8.41 -30.17
N LYS A 237 15.03 -9.62 -30.25
CA LYS A 237 15.79 -10.23 -29.15
C LYS A 237 17.28 -9.98 -29.38
N HIS A 238 17.84 -9.06 -28.60
CA HIS A 238 19.26 -8.74 -28.64
C HIS A 238 19.75 -8.29 -27.26
N LYS A 239 21.03 -8.56 -26.93
CA LYS A 239 21.64 -8.29 -25.61
C LYS A 239 20.83 -8.84 -24.42
N GLU A 240 20.18 -10.00 -24.60
CA GLU A 240 19.24 -10.57 -23.63
C GLU A 240 19.88 -10.77 -22.23
N GLU A 241 21.11 -11.28 -22.16
CA GLU A 241 21.78 -11.54 -20.88
C GLU A 241 22.01 -10.25 -20.06
N ILE A 242 22.46 -9.17 -20.71
CA ILE A 242 22.72 -7.89 -20.07
C ILE A 242 21.39 -7.29 -19.57
N ILE A 243 20.38 -7.23 -20.44
CA ILE A 243 19.06 -6.69 -20.12
C ILE A 243 18.41 -7.48 -18.97
N ASN A 244 18.42 -8.80 -19.04
CA ASN A 244 17.89 -9.66 -17.99
C ASN A 244 18.61 -9.43 -16.65
N THR A 245 19.92 -9.21 -16.66
CA THR A 245 20.71 -8.94 -15.44
C THR A 245 20.30 -7.61 -14.80
N ILE A 246 20.15 -6.55 -15.59
CA ILE A 246 19.70 -5.23 -15.10
C ILE A 246 18.29 -5.34 -14.51
N VAL A 247 17.38 -6.01 -15.21
CA VAL A 247 15.98 -6.16 -14.76
C VAL A 247 15.89 -6.98 -13.47
N LYS A 248 16.68 -8.05 -13.32
CA LYS A 248 16.73 -8.82 -12.06
C LYS A 248 17.18 -7.95 -10.89
N THR A 249 18.16 -7.06 -11.10
CA THR A 249 18.56 -6.07 -10.09
C THR A 249 17.41 -5.13 -9.76
N ASN A 250 16.70 -4.60 -10.77
CA ASN A 250 15.56 -3.71 -10.56
C ASN A 250 14.40 -4.39 -9.80
N ILE A 251 14.07 -5.64 -10.15
CA ILE A 251 13.06 -6.45 -9.45
C ILE A 251 13.49 -6.68 -7.99
N SER A 252 14.77 -6.99 -7.75
CA SER A 252 15.30 -7.20 -6.40
C SER A 252 15.19 -5.93 -5.53
N ILE A 253 15.60 -4.78 -6.08
CA ILE A 253 15.49 -3.48 -5.38
C ILE A 253 14.02 -3.16 -5.08
N ALA A 254 13.13 -3.30 -6.07
CA ALA A 254 11.70 -3.01 -5.89
C ALA A 254 11.01 -3.99 -4.92
N LYS A 255 11.45 -5.26 -4.86
CA LYS A 255 10.97 -6.24 -3.89
C LYS A 255 11.45 -5.90 -2.48
N GLN A 256 12.74 -5.63 -2.31
CA GLN A 256 13.28 -5.23 -1.01
C GLN A 256 12.54 -4.01 -0.46
N GLU A 257 12.22 -3.05 -1.33
CA GLU A 257 11.46 -1.86 -0.96
C GLU A 257 10.04 -2.20 -0.54
N TRP A 258 9.34 -3.02 -1.33
CA TRP A 258 7.99 -3.48 -0.99
C TRP A 258 7.95 -4.19 0.37
N ASP A 259 8.91 -5.09 0.60
CA ASP A 259 9.01 -5.91 1.82
C ASP A 259 9.55 -5.16 3.03
N SER A 260 9.94 -3.88 2.86
CA SER A 260 10.38 -3.06 3.98
C SER A 260 9.23 -2.34 4.70
N ARG A 261 7.97 -2.52 4.27
CA ARG A 261 6.78 -1.94 4.88
C ARG A 261 5.83 -3.02 5.42
N GLU A 262 5.18 -2.72 6.54
CA GLU A 262 4.19 -3.60 7.21
C GLU A 262 2.95 -3.97 6.38
N ILE A 263 2.79 -3.40 5.18
CA ILE A 263 1.74 -3.77 4.23
C ILE A 263 2.16 -4.93 3.31
N SER A 264 3.43 -5.33 3.31
CA SER A 264 3.87 -6.59 2.70
C SER A 264 3.71 -7.73 3.70
N TRP A 265 3.19 -8.86 3.22
CA TRP A 265 3.16 -10.10 4.02
C TRP A 265 4.55 -10.71 4.24
N ASP A 266 5.56 -10.30 3.46
CA ASP A 266 6.96 -10.69 3.62
C ASP A 266 7.74 -9.72 4.55
N PHE A 267 7.05 -8.73 5.16
CA PHE A 267 7.70 -7.77 6.04
C PHE A 267 8.30 -8.44 7.29
N THR A 268 9.59 -8.19 7.52
CA THR A 268 10.34 -8.82 8.62
C THR A 268 10.53 -7.92 9.83
N LYS A 269 11.10 -6.73 9.63
CA LYS A 269 11.53 -5.81 10.68
C LYS A 269 11.61 -4.38 10.13
N ASN A 270 11.44 -3.39 10.99
CA ASN A 270 11.52 -1.98 10.60
C ASN A 270 12.94 -1.58 10.14
N GLU A 271 13.02 -0.77 9.10
CA GLU A 271 14.27 -0.36 8.47
C GLU A 271 15.20 0.44 9.40
N LEU A 272 14.69 1.31 10.28
CA LEU A 272 15.56 2.04 11.21
C LEU A 272 16.28 1.09 12.18
N ILE A 273 15.65 -0.03 12.54
CA ILE A 273 16.29 -1.05 13.38
C ILE A 273 17.35 -1.82 12.57
N LYS A 274 17.08 -2.10 11.28
CA LYS A 274 18.04 -2.78 10.40
C LYS A 274 19.28 -1.94 10.11
N HIS A 275 19.13 -0.61 10.02
CA HIS A 275 20.21 0.34 9.74
C HIS A 275 20.79 0.97 11.02
N LYS A 276 20.47 0.42 12.19
CA LYS A 276 21.00 0.85 13.48
C LYS A 276 22.48 0.44 13.60
N ASN A 277 23.35 1.41 13.89
CA ASN A 277 24.77 1.18 14.19
C ASN A 277 25.17 1.56 15.63
N ASP A 278 24.42 2.45 16.27
CA ASP A 278 24.67 2.96 17.62
C ASP A 278 23.34 3.16 18.37
N SER A 279 23.37 3.89 19.49
CA SER A 279 22.20 4.25 20.29
C SER A 279 21.36 5.39 19.72
N LYS A 280 21.71 6.00 18.59
CA LYS A 280 21.02 7.18 18.05
C LYS A 280 20.12 6.85 16.86
N ILE A 281 18.85 7.22 16.96
CA ILE A 281 17.87 7.12 15.85
C ILE A 281 18.29 8.02 14.69
N GLU A 282 18.90 9.18 14.96
CA GLU A 282 19.38 10.10 13.92
C GLU A 282 20.48 9.46 13.04
N THR A 283 21.40 8.69 13.64
CA THR A 283 22.40 7.91 12.89
C THR A 283 21.72 6.85 12.03
N ALA A 284 20.79 6.07 12.60
CA ALA A 284 20.04 5.05 11.87
C ALA A 284 19.20 5.63 10.71
N TYR A 285 18.62 6.81 10.92
CA TYR A 285 17.90 7.56 9.88
C TYR A 285 18.83 8.00 8.74
N SER A 286 20.04 8.48 9.07
CA SER A 286 21.03 8.88 8.07
C SER A 286 21.48 7.67 7.24
N ASN A 287 21.78 6.54 7.90
CA ASN A 287 22.12 5.29 7.22
C ASN A 287 21.00 4.79 6.31
N TYR A 288 19.74 4.86 6.78
CA TYR A 288 18.56 4.57 5.98
C TYR A 288 18.50 5.43 4.71
N CYS A 289 18.69 6.75 4.87
CA CYS A 289 18.66 7.69 3.75
C CYS A 289 19.76 7.39 2.73
N ASP A 290 20.98 7.12 3.18
CA ASP A 290 22.10 6.82 2.31
C ASP A 290 21.90 5.50 1.56
N TYR A 291 21.45 4.46 2.27
CA TYR A 291 21.12 3.15 1.70
C TYR A 291 20.09 3.27 0.58
N TRP A 292 18.97 3.93 0.87
CA TRP A 292 17.87 4.04 -0.08
C TRP A 292 18.15 5.02 -1.20
N ARG A 293 18.98 6.05 -0.98
CA ARG A 293 19.46 6.95 -2.04
C ARG A 293 20.33 6.19 -3.04
N GLU A 294 21.24 5.33 -2.57
CA GLU A 294 22.05 4.48 -3.45
C GLU A 294 21.17 3.56 -4.31
N LYS A 295 20.18 2.90 -3.69
CA LYS A 295 19.24 2.02 -4.42
C LYS A 295 18.37 2.78 -5.41
N PHE A 296 17.90 3.97 -5.03
CA PHE A 296 17.14 4.86 -5.91
C PHE A 296 17.96 5.27 -7.14
N ASN A 297 19.20 5.72 -6.92
CA ASN A 297 20.09 6.12 -8.02
C ASN A 297 20.46 4.93 -8.90
N THR A 298 20.70 3.75 -8.32
CA THR A 298 20.95 2.51 -9.07
C THR A 298 19.75 2.16 -9.95
N LEU A 299 18.54 2.23 -9.39
CA LEU A 299 17.31 1.95 -10.14
C LEU A 299 17.14 2.96 -11.29
N HIS A 300 17.33 4.25 -11.01
CA HIS A 300 17.27 5.32 -12.01
C HIS A 300 18.25 5.11 -13.17
N GLN A 301 19.54 4.89 -12.87
CA GLN A 301 20.57 4.59 -13.87
C GLN A 301 20.26 3.33 -14.68
N ASN A 302 19.73 2.30 -14.03
CA ASN A 302 19.31 1.08 -14.71
C ASN A 302 18.14 1.32 -15.67
N GLU A 303 17.16 2.17 -15.32
CA GLU A 303 16.06 2.51 -16.24
C GLU A 303 16.58 3.31 -17.45
N GLU A 304 17.52 4.24 -17.26
CA GLU A 304 18.16 4.97 -18.36
C GLU A 304 18.99 4.05 -19.27
N GLU A 305 19.77 3.14 -18.70
CA GLU A 305 20.55 2.18 -19.47
C GLU A 305 19.65 1.21 -20.24
N LEU A 306 18.54 0.75 -19.65
CA LEU A 306 17.55 -0.06 -20.38
C LEU A 306 16.95 0.72 -21.55
N ASN A 307 16.58 2.00 -21.34
CA ASN A 307 16.10 2.85 -22.42
C ASN A 307 17.15 2.99 -23.53
N LYS A 308 18.41 3.28 -23.18
CA LYS A 308 19.51 3.39 -24.14
C LYS A 308 19.71 2.10 -24.95
N LEU A 309 19.72 0.96 -24.28
CA LEU A 309 19.87 -0.34 -24.94
C LEU A 309 18.74 -0.61 -25.92
N PHE A 310 17.48 -0.31 -25.56
CA PHE A 310 16.37 -0.49 -26.48
C PHE A 310 16.34 0.54 -27.61
N ILE A 311 16.69 1.80 -27.35
CA ILE A 311 16.83 2.82 -28.40
C ILE A 311 17.85 2.34 -29.44
N ASP A 312 18.98 1.78 -29.00
CA ASP A 312 20.00 1.23 -29.90
C ASP A 312 19.53 0.01 -30.67
N ILE A 313 18.81 -0.93 -30.01
CA ILE A 313 18.30 -2.15 -30.65
C ILE A 313 17.27 -1.83 -31.75
N TYR A 314 16.48 -0.78 -31.57
CA TYR A 314 15.45 -0.35 -32.50
C TYR A 314 15.88 0.82 -33.39
N GLU A 315 17.14 1.26 -33.32
CA GLU A 315 17.67 2.35 -34.16
C GLU A 315 16.82 3.65 -34.07
N LEU A 316 16.36 4.01 -32.87
CA LEU A 316 15.46 5.16 -32.60
C LEU A 316 16.18 6.38 -31.98
N GLN A 317 17.49 6.52 -32.17
CA GLN A 317 18.30 7.59 -31.55
C GLN A 317 17.84 8.99 -31.97
N ASP A 318 17.28 9.13 -33.17
CA ASP A 318 16.78 10.41 -33.68
C ASP A 318 15.39 10.80 -33.11
N GLU A 319 14.71 9.88 -32.40
CA GLU A 319 13.35 10.07 -31.91
C GLU A 319 13.21 10.04 -30.39
N LEU A 320 14.12 9.36 -29.69
CA LEU A 320 14.00 9.07 -28.27
C LEU A 320 15.32 9.37 -27.56
N THR A 321 15.23 9.86 -26.33
CA THR A 321 16.36 9.97 -25.42
C THR A 321 16.24 8.94 -24.30
N PRO A 322 17.36 8.49 -23.71
CA PRO A 322 17.32 7.49 -22.66
C PRO A 322 16.85 8.03 -21.29
N ASP A 323 16.81 9.36 -21.13
CA ASP A 323 16.61 10.04 -19.86
C ASP A 323 15.34 9.61 -19.13
N VAL A 324 15.44 9.44 -17.81
CA VAL A 324 14.30 9.14 -16.95
C VAL A 324 14.18 10.24 -15.90
N GLU A 325 13.00 10.86 -15.80
CA GLU A 325 12.77 11.85 -14.75
C GLU A 325 12.77 11.18 -13.38
N LEU A 326 13.45 11.76 -12.37
CA LEU A 326 13.50 11.19 -11.02
C LEU A 326 12.10 10.95 -10.42
N LYS A 327 11.12 11.79 -10.78
CA LYS A 327 9.72 11.64 -10.34
C LYS A 327 9.03 10.40 -10.92
N ASP A 328 9.56 9.77 -11.95
CA ASP A 328 9.00 8.56 -12.56
C ASP A 328 9.49 7.27 -11.88
N ILE A 329 10.56 7.34 -11.08
CA ILE A 329 11.06 6.21 -10.29
C ILE A 329 10.03 5.79 -9.24
N THR A 330 9.66 4.51 -9.22
CA THR A 330 8.45 4.04 -8.51
C THR A 330 8.70 3.49 -7.10
N ILE A 331 9.87 3.73 -6.53
CA ILE A 331 10.18 3.38 -5.13
C ILE A 331 10.17 4.62 -4.23
N LEU A 332 9.97 4.42 -2.93
CA LEU A 332 10.05 5.45 -1.88
C LEU A 332 9.06 6.62 -2.06
N LYS A 333 7.92 6.38 -2.74
CA LYS A 333 6.95 7.42 -3.10
C LYS A 333 6.34 8.15 -1.89
N ASN A 334 6.24 7.49 -0.74
CA ASN A 334 5.68 8.09 0.47
C ASN A 334 6.78 8.74 1.31
N GLU A 335 7.97 8.14 1.34
CA GLU A 335 9.10 8.51 2.19
C GLU A 335 9.94 9.62 1.58
N THR A 336 9.74 9.95 0.30
CA THR A 336 10.55 10.95 -0.40
C THR A 336 9.70 11.88 -1.27
N LYS A 337 10.26 13.03 -1.61
CA LYS A 337 9.77 13.97 -2.63
C LYS A 337 10.92 14.37 -3.54
N ILE A 338 10.60 14.68 -4.78
CA ILE A 338 11.56 15.33 -5.70
C ILE A 338 11.36 16.84 -5.58
N ILE A 339 12.39 17.54 -5.11
CA ILE A 339 12.41 19.01 -4.96
C ILE A 339 13.67 19.50 -5.67
N ASP A 340 13.54 20.44 -6.59
CA ASP A 340 14.65 20.99 -7.40
C ASP A 340 15.51 19.89 -8.07
N ASN A 341 14.84 18.83 -8.54
CA ASN A 341 15.46 17.65 -9.14
C ASN A 341 16.41 16.87 -8.20
N GLU A 342 16.17 16.92 -6.89
CA GLU A 342 16.85 16.12 -5.88
C GLU A 342 15.88 15.27 -5.06
N LEU A 343 16.35 14.11 -4.61
CA LEU A 343 15.62 13.19 -3.74
C LEU A 343 15.69 13.66 -2.29
N VAL A 344 14.59 14.18 -1.75
CA VAL A 344 14.47 14.66 -0.38
C VAL A 344 13.65 13.68 0.46
N PHE A 345 14.24 13.18 1.55
CA PHE A 345 13.57 12.26 2.48
C PHE A 345 12.66 13.02 3.45
N GLN A 346 11.51 12.41 3.74
CA GLN A 346 10.49 12.89 4.65
C GLN A 346 10.63 12.17 5.99
N ALA A 347 11.38 12.78 6.91
CA ALA A 347 11.63 12.22 8.24
C ALA A 347 10.32 11.90 8.99
N ASP A 348 9.27 12.70 8.81
CA ASP A 348 7.97 12.47 9.43
C ASP A 348 7.35 11.14 9.01
N GLU A 349 7.32 10.80 7.72
CA GLU A 349 6.77 9.52 7.23
C GLU A 349 7.59 8.33 7.76
N ILE A 350 8.92 8.44 7.79
CA ILE A 350 9.79 7.36 8.28
C ILE A 350 9.59 7.15 9.78
N MET A 351 9.44 8.23 10.57
CA MET A 351 9.12 8.12 11.99
C MET A 351 7.71 7.55 12.22
N LYS A 352 6.72 7.91 11.40
CA LYS A 352 5.37 7.33 11.47
C LYS A 352 5.38 5.81 11.22
N GLN A 353 6.22 5.34 10.30
CA GLN A 353 6.42 3.90 10.05
C GLN A 353 7.12 3.22 11.23
N PHE A 354 8.12 3.85 11.83
CA PHE A 354 8.77 3.35 13.05
C PHE A 354 7.80 3.27 14.23
N ILE A 355 6.93 4.27 14.39
CA ILE A 355 5.89 4.28 15.42
C ILE A 355 4.85 3.18 15.18
N SER A 356 4.38 3.00 13.94
CA SER A 356 3.48 1.90 13.56
C SER A 356 4.06 0.53 13.94
N TYR A 357 5.34 0.32 13.64
CA TYR A 357 6.03 -0.93 13.98
C TYR A 357 6.14 -1.11 15.49
N GLY A 358 6.49 -0.05 16.23
CA GLY A 358 6.52 -0.07 17.69
C GLY A 358 5.18 -0.44 18.31
N VAL A 359 4.07 0.10 17.80
CA VAL A 359 2.71 -0.31 18.23
C VAL A 359 2.44 -1.78 17.88
N GLY A 360 2.90 -2.25 16.73
CA GLY A 360 2.85 -3.68 16.38
C GLY A 360 3.65 -4.57 17.34
N VAL A 361 4.81 -4.11 17.82
CA VAL A 361 5.58 -4.81 18.86
C VAL A 361 4.84 -4.80 20.19
N MET A 362 4.19 -3.69 20.58
CA MET A 362 3.39 -3.64 21.80
C MET A 362 2.24 -4.65 21.80
N PHE A 363 1.55 -4.81 20.68
CA PHE A 363 0.48 -5.80 20.56
C PHE A 363 0.97 -7.23 20.31
N GLY A 364 2.28 -7.43 20.10
CA GLY A 364 2.87 -8.74 19.78
C GLY A 364 2.66 -9.17 18.33
N ARG A 365 2.23 -8.27 17.44
CA ARG A 365 2.19 -8.54 16.00
C ARG A 365 3.59 -8.80 15.43
N TYR A 366 4.57 -8.06 15.92
CA TYR A 366 5.99 -8.23 15.63
C TYR A 366 6.76 -8.43 16.94
N SER A 367 8.00 -8.91 16.85
CA SER A 367 8.90 -9.03 17.99
C SER A 367 10.26 -8.39 17.68
N LEU A 368 10.99 -8.01 18.72
CA LEU A 368 12.41 -7.68 18.59
C LEU A 368 13.28 -8.95 18.48
N ASP A 369 12.76 -10.08 18.97
CA ASP A 369 13.46 -11.36 19.12
C ASP A 369 13.33 -12.28 17.89
N SER A 370 12.42 -11.97 16.97
CA SER A 370 12.18 -12.75 15.76
C SER A 370 11.83 -11.85 14.59
N ASP A 371 12.16 -12.29 13.38
CA ASP A 371 11.78 -11.59 12.16
C ASP A 371 10.40 -12.06 11.68
N GLY A 372 9.60 -11.12 11.17
CA GLY A 372 8.28 -11.40 10.62
C GLY A 372 7.15 -11.33 11.64
N LEU A 373 5.96 -11.75 11.21
CA LEU A 373 4.77 -11.78 12.04
C LEU A 373 4.93 -12.79 13.18
N LEU A 374 4.64 -12.35 14.40
CA LEU A 374 4.55 -13.20 15.58
C LEU A 374 3.08 -13.58 15.83
N ILE A 375 2.20 -12.60 16.01
CA ILE A 375 0.75 -12.81 16.18
C ILE A 375 -0.03 -12.19 15.03
N ALA A 376 -0.71 -13.04 14.26
CA ALA A 376 -1.53 -12.67 13.11
C ALA A 376 -2.85 -13.47 13.04
N ASN A 377 -3.20 -14.23 14.08
CA ASN A 377 -4.44 -15.02 14.14
C ASN A 377 -5.02 -15.01 15.56
N ILE A 378 -6.35 -15.08 15.64
CA ILE A 378 -7.07 -15.23 16.92
C ILE A 378 -6.69 -16.57 17.56
N GLY A 379 -6.47 -16.55 18.88
CA GLY A 379 -6.14 -17.73 19.67
C GLY A 379 -4.68 -18.18 19.59
N GLN A 380 -3.79 -17.41 18.94
CA GLN A 380 -2.36 -17.68 19.03
C GLN A 380 -1.81 -17.37 20.42
N GLU A 381 -0.93 -18.24 20.90
CA GLU A 381 -0.26 -18.07 22.18
C GLU A 381 0.65 -16.83 22.15
N VAL A 382 0.52 -15.97 23.16
CA VAL A 382 1.44 -14.86 23.39
C VAL A 382 2.70 -15.41 24.06
N PRO A 383 3.90 -15.17 23.50
CA PRO A 383 5.14 -15.62 24.13
C PRO A 383 5.28 -15.07 25.56
N PRO A 384 5.69 -15.89 26.54
CA PRO A 384 5.70 -15.50 27.95
C PRO A 384 6.83 -14.53 28.32
N SER A 385 7.85 -14.39 27.47
CA SER A 385 8.99 -13.49 27.69
C SER A 385 9.60 -13.08 26.35
N THR A 386 9.72 -11.77 26.15
CA THR A 386 10.28 -11.10 24.97
C THR A 386 11.13 -9.91 25.42
N THR A 387 12.09 -9.47 24.59
CA THR A 387 12.94 -8.30 24.88
C THR A 387 12.10 -7.04 25.14
N PHE A 388 10.98 -6.90 24.45
CA PHE A 388 9.96 -5.90 24.76
C PHE A 388 8.68 -6.63 25.17
N GLU A 389 8.19 -6.35 26.38
CA GLU A 389 6.98 -6.98 26.92
C GLU A 389 5.74 -6.67 26.05
N ILE A 390 5.11 -7.74 25.57
CA ILE A 390 3.84 -7.67 24.84
C ILE A 390 2.75 -7.28 25.84
N ASP A 391 1.83 -6.42 25.41
CA ASP A 391 0.64 -6.05 26.18
C ASP A 391 -0.16 -7.29 26.58
N ASP A 392 -0.44 -7.46 27.86
CA ASP A 392 -0.96 -8.71 28.42
C ASP A 392 -2.45 -8.91 28.11
N ASP A 393 -3.24 -7.85 28.11
CA ASP A 393 -4.70 -7.92 27.98
C ASP A 393 -5.30 -7.42 26.65
N ASN A 394 -4.42 -6.98 25.73
CA ASN A 394 -4.71 -6.46 24.40
C ASN A 394 -5.41 -5.08 24.40
N VAL A 395 -5.20 -4.26 25.44
CA VAL A 395 -5.78 -2.92 25.57
C VAL A 395 -4.73 -1.88 25.91
N ILE A 396 -4.44 -0.99 24.96
CA ILE A 396 -3.48 0.11 25.17
C ILE A 396 -4.23 1.46 25.24
N PRO A 397 -4.22 2.18 26.38
CA PRO A 397 -4.83 3.50 26.49
C PRO A 397 -4.17 4.56 25.60
N VAL A 398 -4.99 5.41 24.97
CA VAL A 398 -4.54 6.53 24.13
C VAL A 398 -5.14 7.83 24.67
N LEU A 399 -4.49 8.43 25.68
CA LEU A 399 -5.02 9.56 26.44
C LEU A 399 -4.08 10.78 26.39
N GLU A 400 -4.66 11.97 26.57
CA GLU A 400 -3.92 13.25 26.60
C GLU A 400 -3.01 13.40 27.83
N ASP A 401 -3.27 12.64 28.88
CA ASP A 401 -2.63 12.75 30.19
C ASP A 401 -2.09 11.37 30.65
N ASP A 402 -1.06 11.37 31.47
CA ASP A 402 -0.29 10.21 31.94
C ASP A 402 -0.97 9.48 33.11
N TYR A 403 -2.23 9.10 32.93
CA TYR A 403 -3.00 8.41 33.98
C TYR A 403 -2.64 6.92 34.12
N PHE A 404 -2.10 6.30 33.07
CA PHE A 404 -1.76 4.87 33.02
C PHE A 404 -0.27 4.71 32.74
N LYS A 405 0.39 3.81 33.48
CA LYS A 405 1.84 3.57 33.31
C LYS A 405 2.16 2.86 31.99
N ASP A 406 1.19 2.09 31.51
CA ASP A 406 1.16 1.28 30.30
C ASP A 406 0.46 1.99 29.12
N ASP A 407 0.28 3.32 29.19
CA ASP A 407 -0.27 4.07 28.05
C ASP A 407 0.65 4.01 26.82
N ILE A 408 0.07 4.25 25.64
CA ILE A 408 0.77 4.14 24.36
C ILE A 408 2.07 4.96 24.25
N ALA A 409 2.09 6.17 24.81
CA ALA A 409 3.26 7.04 24.74
C ALA A 409 4.37 6.52 25.65
N SER A 410 4.01 6.12 26.88
CA SER A 410 4.93 5.50 27.84
C SER A 410 5.51 4.20 27.29
N ARG A 411 4.67 3.32 26.73
CA ARG A 411 5.12 2.09 26.06
C ARG A 411 6.03 2.37 24.88
N PHE A 412 5.76 3.42 24.08
CA PHE A 412 6.63 3.76 22.96
C PHE A 412 8.00 4.26 23.41
N VAL A 413 8.07 5.03 24.50
CA VAL A 413 9.37 5.42 25.11
C VAL A 413 10.14 4.17 25.58
N GLN A 414 9.46 3.20 26.21
CA GLN A 414 10.10 1.93 26.57
C GLN A 414 10.54 1.13 25.33
N PHE A 415 9.79 1.20 24.23
CA PHE A 415 10.16 0.54 22.98
C PHE A 415 11.43 1.17 22.38
N VAL A 416 11.54 2.50 22.40
CA VAL A 416 12.78 3.19 21.98
C VAL A 416 13.93 2.81 22.90
N LYS A 417 13.71 2.72 24.23
CA LYS A 417 14.73 2.26 25.18
C LYS A 417 15.19 0.82 24.90
N ALA A 418 14.26 -0.09 24.60
CA ALA A 418 14.57 -1.48 24.29
C ALA A 418 15.31 -1.63 22.95
N THR A 419 15.02 -0.78 21.97
CA THR A 419 15.60 -0.86 20.62
C THR A 419 16.91 -0.08 20.47
N PHE A 420 17.03 1.11 21.06
CA PHE A 420 18.18 2.01 20.92
C PHE A 420 18.99 2.21 22.22
N GLY A 421 18.55 1.66 23.35
CA GLY A 421 19.23 1.79 24.63
C GLY A 421 18.82 3.04 25.41
N GLU A 422 19.35 3.17 26.63
CA GLU A 422 19.02 4.27 27.55
C GLU A 422 19.90 5.51 27.35
N GLU A 423 21.10 5.34 26.79
CA GLU A 423 22.15 6.37 26.70
C GLU A 423 21.67 7.66 26.01
N ASP A 424 21.06 7.54 24.83
CA ASP A 424 20.58 8.66 24.02
C ASP A 424 19.04 8.76 23.99
N LEU A 425 18.33 8.14 24.94
CA LEU A 425 16.86 8.04 24.90
C LEU A 425 16.18 9.41 24.76
N SER A 426 16.62 10.41 25.53
CA SER A 426 16.04 11.77 25.46
C SER A 426 16.28 12.44 24.11
N GLU A 427 17.46 12.25 23.51
CA GLU A 427 17.80 12.78 22.18
C GLU A 427 16.98 12.08 21.10
N ASN A 428 16.81 10.77 21.20
CA ASN A 428 16.02 9.96 20.29
C ASN A 428 14.54 10.37 20.27
N ILE A 429 13.93 10.53 21.46
CA ILE A 429 12.54 11.01 21.56
C ILE A 429 12.43 12.41 20.96
N ARG A 430 13.37 13.31 21.27
CA ARG A 430 13.37 14.67 20.71
C ARG A 430 13.50 14.66 19.18
N PHE A 431 14.33 13.78 18.61
CA PHE A 431 14.47 13.63 17.17
C PHE A 431 13.15 13.18 16.51
N ILE A 432 12.46 12.20 17.11
CA ILE A 432 11.14 11.75 16.66
C ILE A 432 10.13 12.90 16.70
N GLU A 433 10.03 13.61 17.82
CA GLU A 433 9.08 14.73 17.99
C GLU A 433 9.34 15.89 17.04
N ASN A 434 10.61 16.24 16.83
CA ASN A 434 11.02 17.24 15.86
C ASN A 434 10.61 16.84 14.44
N SER A 435 10.81 15.56 14.09
CA SER A 435 10.43 15.02 12.78
C SER A 435 8.91 15.05 12.57
N LEU A 436 8.12 14.76 13.61
CA LEU A 436 6.66 14.84 13.58
C LEU A 436 6.11 16.27 13.62
N GLY A 437 6.91 17.25 14.07
CA GLY A 437 6.48 18.62 14.34
C GLY A 437 5.53 18.75 15.54
N THR A 438 5.47 17.73 16.41
CA THR A 438 4.61 17.69 17.60
C THR A 438 5.16 16.71 18.62
N THR A 439 4.71 16.81 19.87
CA THR A 439 5.05 15.81 20.90
C THR A 439 4.48 14.44 20.58
N LEU A 440 5.16 13.39 21.06
CA LEU A 440 4.80 12.00 20.84
C LEU A 440 3.38 11.69 21.34
N ARG A 441 3.05 12.13 22.56
CA ARG A 441 1.71 11.94 23.15
C ARG A 441 0.63 12.62 22.31
N LYS A 442 0.86 13.85 21.85
CA LYS A 442 -0.10 14.57 20.99
C LYS A 442 -0.26 13.90 19.63
N TYR A 443 0.80 13.34 19.06
CA TYR A 443 0.73 12.54 17.84
C TYR A 443 -0.12 11.28 18.04
N PHE A 444 0.07 10.52 19.12
CA PHE A 444 -0.76 9.33 19.37
C PHE A 444 -2.25 9.66 19.52
N VAL A 445 -2.59 10.73 20.25
CA VAL A 445 -3.98 11.14 20.47
C VAL A 445 -4.66 11.68 19.20
N LYS A 446 -3.92 12.38 18.32
CA LYS A 446 -4.54 13.18 17.23
C LYS A 446 -4.15 12.74 15.82
N GLY A 447 -2.99 12.13 15.63
CA GLY A 447 -2.41 11.80 14.32
C GLY A 447 -2.34 10.31 14.03
N PHE A 448 -1.89 9.50 14.99
CA PHE A 448 -1.57 8.08 14.79
C PHE A 448 -2.69 7.30 14.11
N TYR A 449 -3.93 7.45 14.57
CA TYR A 449 -5.03 6.65 14.03
C TYR A 449 -5.39 7.05 12.60
N GLU A 450 -5.26 8.32 12.23
CA GLU A 450 -5.48 8.76 10.84
C GLU A 450 -4.41 8.17 9.90
N ASP A 451 -3.16 8.14 10.35
CA ASP A 451 -2.06 7.50 9.60
C ASP A 451 -2.27 5.99 9.49
N HIS A 452 -2.73 5.33 10.56
CA HIS A 452 -3.11 3.91 10.57
C HIS A 452 -4.26 3.61 9.60
N LEU A 453 -5.31 4.44 9.59
CA LEU A 453 -6.42 4.31 8.65
C LEU A 453 -5.97 4.48 7.20
N LYS A 454 -5.04 5.41 6.92
CA LYS A 454 -4.46 5.58 5.58
C LYS A 454 -3.65 4.35 5.18
N ARG A 455 -2.76 3.88 6.05
CA ARG A 455 -1.87 2.72 5.82
C ARG A 455 -2.65 1.45 5.47
N TYR A 456 -3.76 1.21 6.16
CA TYR A 456 -4.61 0.04 5.95
C TYR A 456 -5.85 0.31 5.09
N LYS A 457 -5.86 1.36 4.26
CA LYS A 457 -6.93 1.66 3.29
C LYS A 457 -8.33 1.62 3.90
N LYS A 458 -8.46 2.24 5.09
CA LYS A 458 -9.67 2.31 5.95
C LYS A 458 -10.13 0.96 6.51
N ARG A 459 -9.30 -0.07 6.49
CA ARG A 459 -9.55 -1.39 7.09
C ARG A 459 -8.50 -1.66 8.19
N PRO A 460 -8.52 -0.88 9.28
CA PRO A 460 -7.49 -0.93 10.31
C PRO A 460 -7.46 -2.27 11.05
N ILE A 461 -6.27 -2.69 11.45
CA ILE A 461 -6.06 -3.90 12.28
C ILE A 461 -6.01 -3.59 13.79
N TYR A 462 -5.52 -2.41 14.17
CA TYR A 462 -5.73 -1.84 15.50
C TYR A 462 -7.05 -1.07 15.51
N TRP A 463 -7.99 -1.48 16.35
CA TRP A 463 -9.30 -0.84 16.48
C TRP A 463 -9.27 0.11 17.66
N MET A 464 -9.72 1.34 17.44
CA MET A 464 -9.78 2.34 18.50
C MET A 464 -11.18 2.36 19.10
N VAL A 465 -11.31 1.93 20.34
CA VAL A 465 -12.48 2.24 21.16
C VAL A 465 -12.42 3.72 21.47
N ALA A 466 -13.47 4.45 21.14
CA ALA A 466 -13.49 5.90 21.28
C ALA A 466 -14.86 6.41 21.68
N SER A 467 -14.89 7.12 22.80
CA SER A 467 -16.04 7.93 23.19
C SER A 467 -16.34 9.04 22.14
N PRO A 468 -17.59 9.52 21.99
CA PRO A 468 -17.99 10.41 20.90
C PRO A 468 -17.18 11.70 20.76
N LYS A 469 -16.71 12.27 21.87
CA LYS A 469 -15.85 13.47 21.92
C LYS A 469 -14.39 13.14 22.16
N LYS A 470 -14.01 11.86 22.06
CA LYS A 470 -12.65 11.36 22.28
C LYS A 470 -12.13 11.67 23.69
N GLY A 471 -13.02 11.73 24.69
CA GLY A 471 -12.65 11.92 26.10
C GLY A 471 -11.90 10.70 26.67
N PHE A 472 -12.32 9.52 26.27
CA PHE A 472 -11.64 8.23 26.43
C PHE A 472 -11.36 7.59 25.08
N MET A 473 -10.14 7.07 24.91
CA MET A 473 -9.74 6.23 23.79
C MET A 473 -8.78 5.12 24.23
N SER A 474 -8.90 3.95 23.63
CA SER A 474 -7.94 2.85 23.74
C SER A 474 -7.85 2.07 22.44
N LEU A 475 -6.70 1.45 22.17
CA LEU A 475 -6.49 0.56 21.04
C LEU A 475 -6.60 -0.90 21.48
N ILE A 476 -7.16 -1.71 20.60
CA ILE A 476 -7.14 -3.18 20.67
C ILE A 476 -6.63 -3.73 19.34
N TYR A 477 -5.95 -4.88 19.35
CA TYR A 477 -5.52 -5.55 18.13
C TYR A 477 -6.50 -6.65 17.72
N MET A 478 -7.05 -6.56 16.49
CA MET A 478 -8.12 -7.47 16.04
C MET A 478 -7.71 -8.95 16.02
N HIS A 479 -6.43 -9.26 15.78
CA HIS A 479 -5.96 -10.65 15.75
C HIS A 479 -5.73 -11.22 17.15
N ARG A 480 -5.85 -10.41 18.20
CA ARG A 480 -5.87 -10.84 19.60
C ARG A 480 -7.25 -10.62 20.24
N TYR A 481 -8.28 -10.42 19.41
CA TYR A 481 -9.63 -10.20 19.91
C TYR A 481 -10.16 -11.44 20.61
N GLU A 482 -10.74 -11.23 21.78
CA GLU A 482 -11.50 -12.22 22.53
C GLU A 482 -12.91 -11.70 22.85
N ALA A 483 -13.84 -12.60 23.14
CA ALA A 483 -15.25 -12.25 23.33
C ALA A 483 -15.49 -11.22 24.45
N ASP A 484 -14.64 -11.19 25.47
CA ASP A 484 -14.69 -10.29 26.62
C ASP A 484 -13.79 -9.05 26.48
N THR A 485 -13.19 -8.80 25.31
CA THR A 485 -12.29 -7.64 25.07
C THR A 485 -12.90 -6.32 25.55
N PHE A 486 -14.17 -6.05 25.23
CA PHE A 486 -14.83 -4.80 25.64
C PHE A 486 -15.19 -4.75 27.13
N ALA A 487 -15.36 -5.91 27.77
CA ALA A 487 -15.50 -5.97 29.22
C ALA A 487 -14.18 -5.59 29.91
N ARG A 488 -13.02 -6.02 29.39
CA ARG A 488 -11.70 -5.59 29.87
C ARG A 488 -11.48 -4.10 29.69
N VAL A 489 -11.72 -3.58 28.48
CA VAL A 489 -11.64 -2.12 28.20
C VAL A 489 -12.48 -1.32 29.20
N ARG A 490 -13.72 -1.76 29.48
CA ARG A 490 -14.62 -1.08 30.39
C ARG A 490 -14.16 -1.15 31.85
N ASN A 491 -13.86 -2.34 32.33
CA ASN A 491 -13.65 -2.60 33.76
C ASN A 491 -12.26 -2.17 34.22
N SER A 492 -11.22 -2.45 33.42
CA SER A 492 -9.83 -2.16 33.77
C SER A 492 -9.40 -0.74 33.40
N TYR A 493 -9.97 -0.15 32.35
CA TYR A 493 -9.49 1.16 31.85
C TYR A 493 -10.51 2.27 31.97
N LEU A 494 -11.71 2.12 31.40
CA LEU A 494 -12.70 3.21 31.41
C LEU A 494 -13.14 3.57 32.84
N THR A 495 -13.45 2.58 33.67
CA THR A 495 -13.88 2.78 35.05
C THR A 495 -12.75 3.36 35.91
N GLU A 496 -11.52 2.86 35.75
CA GLU A 496 -10.35 3.40 36.45
C GLU A 496 -10.06 4.84 36.01
N TYR A 497 -10.22 5.16 34.72
CA TYR A 497 -10.03 6.51 34.21
C TYR A 497 -11.04 7.50 34.77
N ILE A 498 -12.32 7.10 34.89
CA ILE A 498 -13.36 7.88 35.56
C ILE A 498 -12.95 8.18 37.01
N ALA A 499 -12.57 7.17 37.78
CA ALA A 499 -12.16 7.33 39.17
C ALA A 499 -10.95 8.28 39.33
N LYS A 500 -9.95 8.16 38.43
CA LYS A 500 -8.79 9.05 38.41
C LYS A 500 -9.15 10.50 38.09
N LEU A 501 -10.07 10.73 37.15
CA LEU A 501 -10.56 12.07 36.82
C LEU A 501 -11.35 12.69 37.99
N GLU A 502 -12.18 11.90 38.67
CA GLU A 502 -12.91 12.34 39.86
C GLU A 502 -11.97 12.74 41.00
N ALA A 503 -10.94 11.92 41.29
CA ALA A 503 -9.93 12.24 42.29
C ALA A 503 -9.11 13.50 41.93
N HIS A 504 -8.78 13.67 40.65
CA HIS A 504 -8.08 14.87 40.18
C HIS A 504 -8.94 16.13 40.34
N LYS A 505 -10.24 16.04 40.04
CA LYS A 505 -11.20 17.11 40.26
C LYS A 505 -11.34 17.48 41.75
N GLU A 506 -11.37 16.49 42.64
CA GLU A 506 -11.41 16.74 44.09
C GLU A 506 -10.17 17.52 44.56
N THR A 507 -8.99 17.15 44.05
CA THR A 507 -7.74 17.87 44.33
C THR A 507 -7.81 19.33 43.88
N LEU A 508 -8.32 19.60 42.68
CA LEU A 508 -8.49 20.97 42.16
C LEU A 508 -9.54 21.78 42.95
N THR A 509 -10.54 21.11 43.53
CA THR A 509 -11.56 21.74 44.39
C THR A 509 -10.93 22.30 45.67
N LEU A 510 -9.96 21.57 46.24
CA LEU A 510 -9.18 22.04 47.39
C LEU A 510 -8.34 23.28 47.03
N THR A 511 -7.74 23.33 45.85
CA THR A 511 -6.98 24.51 45.37
C THR A 511 -7.87 25.74 45.22
N THR A 512 -9.06 25.57 44.65
CA THR A 512 -10.02 26.67 44.42
C THR A 512 -10.55 27.24 45.75
N SER A 513 -10.75 26.37 46.75
CA SER A 513 -11.26 26.72 48.07
C SER A 513 -10.19 27.17 49.07
N SER A 514 -8.90 27.08 48.71
CA SER A 514 -7.78 27.43 49.60
C SER A 514 -7.63 28.93 49.76
N ASP A 515 -7.53 29.42 51.00
CA ASP A 515 -7.25 30.83 51.29
C ASP A 515 -5.81 31.25 50.97
N THR A 516 -4.90 30.30 50.78
CA THR A 516 -3.48 30.55 50.48
C THR A 516 -3.14 30.49 49.00
N ALA A 517 -4.02 29.94 48.15
CA ALA A 517 -3.82 29.86 46.71
C ALA A 517 -4.01 31.22 46.03
N SER A 518 -3.17 31.53 45.03
CA SER A 518 -3.29 32.79 44.29
C SER A 518 -4.57 32.82 43.45
N ASN A 519 -5.09 34.01 43.15
CA ASN A 519 -6.25 34.17 42.26
C ASN A 519 -6.00 33.58 40.85
N ALA A 520 -4.75 33.56 40.39
CA ALA A 520 -4.38 32.96 39.11
C ALA A 520 -4.49 31.42 39.16
N ASP A 521 -4.01 30.81 40.25
CA ASP A 521 -4.09 29.37 40.47
C ASP A 521 -5.54 28.91 40.62
N LYS A 522 -6.35 29.65 41.40
CA LYS A 522 -7.79 29.39 41.53
C LYS A 522 -8.49 29.42 40.18
N LYS A 523 -8.20 30.42 39.34
CA LYS A 523 -8.78 30.53 37.99
C LYS A 523 -8.33 29.40 37.05
N SER A 524 -7.08 28.97 37.16
CA SER A 524 -6.54 27.84 36.40
C SER A 524 -7.21 26.52 36.82
N ALA A 525 -7.32 26.28 38.12
CA ALA A 525 -7.99 25.11 38.69
C ALA A 525 -9.46 25.06 38.27
N ASP A 526 -10.19 26.18 38.36
CA ASP A 526 -11.59 26.29 37.90
C ASP A 526 -11.76 25.92 36.42
N LYS A 527 -10.81 26.34 35.57
CA LYS A 527 -10.84 26.01 34.14
C LYS A 527 -10.59 24.52 33.90
N GLN A 528 -9.64 23.92 34.61
CA GLN A 528 -9.35 22.49 34.53
C GLN A 528 -10.53 21.65 35.06
N MET A 529 -11.14 22.05 36.18
CA MET A 529 -12.35 21.40 36.71
C MET A 529 -13.49 21.38 35.69
N LYS A 530 -13.77 22.50 35.02
CA LYS A 530 -14.81 22.55 33.96
C LYS A 530 -14.50 21.63 32.79
N ALA A 531 -13.23 21.49 32.42
CA ALA A 531 -12.81 20.57 31.36
C ALA A 531 -12.99 19.11 31.79
N ILE A 532 -12.62 18.77 33.02
CA ILE A 532 -12.81 17.44 33.60
C ILE A 532 -14.30 17.12 33.72
N ASP A 533 -15.14 18.05 34.16
CA ASP A 533 -16.60 17.84 34.26
C ASP A 533 -17.23 17.54 32.89
N ALA A 534 -16.82 18.28 31.86
CA ALA A 534 -17.29 18.03 30.50
C ALA A 534 -16.85 16.64 29.99
N LYS A 535 -15.63 16.21 30.34
CA LYS A 535 -15.08 14.89 30.00
C LYS A 535 -15.79 13.78 30.77
N LEU A 536 -15.90 13.88 32.10
CA LEU A 536 -16.60 12.94 32.97
C LEU A 536 -18.04 12.72 32.52
N LYS A 537 -18.79 13.80 32.26
CA LYS A 537 -20.16 13.71 31.77
C LYS A 537 -20.23 12.88 30.48
N GLU A 538 -19.35 13.14 29.53
CA GLU A 538 -19.34 12.46 28.23
C GLU A 538 -18.94 10.98 28.35
N ILE A 539 -17.90 10.65 29.12
CA ILE A 539 -17.45 9.25 29.25
C ILE A 539 -18.41 8.41 30.11
N ILE A 540 -19.09 9.00 31.11
CA ILE A 540 -20.11 8.31 31.91
C ILE A 540 -21.37 8.04 31.06
N GLU A 541 -21.79 9.01 30.24
CA GLU A 541 -22.88 8.81 29.27
C GLU A 541 -22.51 7.72 28.25
N PHE A 542 -21.28 7.74 27.73
CA PHE A 542 -20.76 6.70 26.84
C PHE A 542 -20.73 5.31 27.50
N ASP A 543 -20.30 5.22 28.76
CA ASP A 543 -20.29 3.94 29.49
C ASP A 543 -21.70 3.36 29.61
N ARG A 544 -22.61 4.17 30.16
CA ARG A 544 -24.00 3.79 30.44
C ARG A 544 -24.76 3.41 29.17
N ASP A 545 -24.64 4.23 28.12
CA ASP A 545 -25.50 4.11 26.94
C ASP A 545 -24.95 3.13 25.91
N LYS A 546 -23.63 2.87 25.91
CA LYS A 546 -22.95 2.06 24.88
C LYS A 546 -22.06 0.95 25.45
N MET A 547 -21.00 1.29 26.19
CA MET A 547 -19.99 0.29 26.58
C MET A 547 -20.55 -0.83 27.46
N MET A 548 -21.45 -0.51 28.40
CA MET A 548 -22.09 -1.50 29.28
C MET A 548 -22.80 -2.60 28.49
N HIS A 549 -23.48 -2.25 27.38
CA HIS A 549 -24.15 -3.24 26.53
C HIS A 549 -23.16 -4.20 25.90
N PHE A 550 -22.09 -3.69 25.27
CA PHE A 550 -21.07 -4.53 24.61
C PHE A 550 -20.23 -5.34 25.61
N ALA A 551 -20.00 -4.82 26.82
CA ALA A 551 -19.33 -5.56 27.88
C ALA A 551 -20.18 -6.73 28.41
N GLN A 552 -21.52 -6.60 28.43
CA GLN A 552 -22.44 -7.63 28.92
C GLN A 552 -22.90 -8.61 27.84
N ASN A 553 -22.76 -8.25 26.57
CA ASN A 553 -23.18 -9.05 25.43
C ASN A 553 -21.98 -9.32 24.49
N PRO A 554 -21.07 -10.24 24.88
CA PRO A 554 -19.94 -10.65 24.06
C PRO A 554 -20.37 -11.01 22.63
N THR A 555 -19.64 -10.49 21.66
CA THR A 555 -19.87 -10.79 20.23
C THR A 555 -18.58 -11.31 19.63
N GLU A 556 -18.65 -12.45 18.96
CA GLU A 556 -17.50 -13.05 18.28
C GLU A 556 -17.23 -12.41 16.91
N ILE A 557 -15.97 -12.51 16.48
CA ILE A 557 -15.53 -12.11 15.14
C ILE A 557 -14.88 -13.30 14.44
N ASP A 558 -14.93 -13.29 13.12
CA ASP A 558 -14.18 -14.20 12.26
C ASP A 558 -13.29 -13.34 11.36
N LEU A 559 -11.97 -13.49 11.45
CA LEU A 559 -11.02 -12.69 10.65
C LEU A 559 -11.35 -12.77 9.15
N ASP A 560 -11.78 -13.92 8.65
CA ASP A 560 -12.08 -14.09 7.23
C ASP A 560 -13.29 -13.28 6.74
N ASP A 561 -14.21 -12.91 7.63
CA ASP A 561 -15.28 -11.96 7.31
C ASP A 561 -14.70 -10.58 6.92
N GLY A 562 -13.46 -10.31 7.28
CA GLY A 562 -12.72 -9.10 6.97
C GLY A 562 -13.07 -7.93 7.90
N VAL A 563 -12.30 -6.86 7.82
CA VAL A 563 -12.46 -5.71 8.73
C VAL A 563 -13.81 -5.03 8.53
N LYS A 564 -14.28 -4.91 7.27
CA LYS A 564 -15.59 -4.31 6.97
C LYS A 564 -16.74 -4.95 7.73
N VAL A 565 -16.80 -6.27 7.80
CA VAL A 565 -17.90 -6.96 8.48
C VAL A 565 -17.71 -6.88 9.99
N ASN A 566 -16.51 -7.20 10.48
CA ASN A 566 -16.27 -7.28 11.91
C ASN A 566 -16.29 -5.93 12.63
N TYR A 567 -15.64 -4.90 12.07
CA TYR A 567 -15.62 -3.57 12.67
C TYR A 567 -17.03 -3.00 12.85
N CYS A 568 -17.92 -3.28 11.89
CA CYS A 568 -19.27 -2.74 11.88
C CYS A 568 -20.21 -3.39 12.92
N LYS A 569 -19.83 -4.55 13.48
CA LYS A 569 -20.48 -5.12 14.67
C LYS A 569 -20.36 -4.19 15.89
N PHE A 570 -19.33 -3.32 15.91
CA PHE A 570 -18.96 -2.49 17.07
C PHE A 570 -18.96 -0.98 16.78
N ARG A 571 -19.63 -0.55 15.69
CA ARG A 571 -19.63 0.86 15.21
C ARG A 571 -20.06 1.91 16.25
N ASP A 572 -20.74 1.47 17.30
CA ASP A 572 -21.31 2.31 18.35
C ASP A 572 -20.29 2.64 19.47
N ILE A 573 -19.18 1.90 19.54
CA ILE A 573 -18.11 2.08 20.52
C ILE A 573 -16.73 2.30 19.88
N LEU A 574 -16.57 1.92 18.61
CA LEU A 574 -15.35 2.15 17.86
C LEU A 574 -15.35 3.52 17.16
N TYR A 575 -14.15 4.01 16.87
CA TYR A 575 -13.94 5.25 16.13
C TYR A 575 -14.70 5.24 14.79
N PRO A 576 -15.46 6.30 14.45
CA PRO A 576 -16.23 6.31 13.22
C PRO A 576 -15.35 6.41 11.97
N ILE A 577 -15.42 5.41 11.08
CA ILE A 577 -14.68 5.40 9.81
C ILE A 577 -15.63 5.67 8.65
N THR A 578 -15.44 6.82 7.99
CA THR A 578 -16.32 7.26 6.90
C THR A 578 -16.30 6.28 5.73
N GLY A 579 -17.47 5.67 5.48
CA GLY A 579 -17.72 4.76 4.36
C GLY A 579 -17.40 3.30 4.60
N LEU A 580 -17.00 2.90 5.81
CA LEU A 580 -16.69 1.51 6.12
C LEU A 580 -17.94 0.65 6.29
N CYS A 581 -18.90 1.11 7.08
CA CYS A 581 -20.12 0.37 7.45
C CYS A 581 -21.35 0.71 6.60
N LYS A 582 -21.19 0.74 5.28
CA LYS A 582 -22.25 1.10 4.34
C LYS A 582 -23.12 -0.09 3.93
#